data_AF-A0A3B4FXD8-F1
#
_entry.id   AF-A0A3B4FXD8-F1
#
_cell.length_a   1.000
_cell.length_b   1.000
_cell.length_c   1.000
_cell.angle_alpha   90.00
_cell.angle_beta   90.00
_cell.angle_gamma   90.00
#
_symmetry.space_group_name_H-M   'P 1'
#
loop_
_entity.id
_entity.type
_entity.pdbx_description
1 polymer ?
#
loop_
_entity_poly.entity_id
_entity_poly.type
_entity_poly.pdbx_seq_one_letter_code
_entity_poly.pdbx_strand_id
1 'polypeptide(L)'
;VEAFGRTFTLDLELNQLSVSAEVIVLSSGSLSSQGGEHCYYQGRLRGLPESWAAVSTCHGLCGMFSDGFFSYGIEGGDGDDDDRPDQVREQQASGGLRRSKRSVRKPSVQTETKYIELMVVNDNDMVSIYQEQLNTRIVLVAMETWTSKNMMPVVEDPLITLQNFMKYRKDNIREQSDVVHLFSGRNFHSSRSGTAYTGGVCSPTRGGGINEYGNVGAMAITLCQSLGQNIGMRWNNARNSAGDCKCPDAWVGCIMEDTGFHLPRKFSRCSVDEYIQFLLQGGGSCLFNKPNKLLDPPECGNGFVEPGEECDCGSQLECARRGGACCKKCTLTHDAMCSNGLCCSGCKYEQRGVVCRQAVNDCDIPETCTGDSSECPHNVHKLDGYMCDNSQGRCYSGRCRTRDGQCKGLWGYNSADRFCYEKLNAEGTEKGNCGPGPDGQGWLQCNKPDVLCGFLFCANVTMKPKFGDLQGEVTSFTLYHQNKYLDCRGGHALLEDGTDLGYVEDGTPCGPNMMCLERRCLPVAAFNLSTCPGSNFGRICSDHGTCSNEVKCICDRDYTGKDCSVFDPIPEPTVATGPSGTNIIIGSIAGAILLAAIVLGGTGWGFK
;
A
#
# COMPACT_ATOMS: atom_id res chain seq x y z
N VAL A 1 38.52 3.42 10.75
CA VAL A 1 37.90 2.07 10.64
C VAL A 1 38.76 1.22 9.73
N GLU A 2 39.29 0.09 10.19
CA GLU A 2 40.04 -0.85 9.35
C GLU A 2 39.12 -1.98 8.89
N ALA A 3 38.94 -2.13 7.58
CA ALA A 3 38.09 -3.17 7.01
C ALA A 3 38.55 -3.51 5.58
N PHE A 4 38.40 -4.77 5.16
CA PHE A 4 38.74 -5.23 3.79
C PHE A 4 40.19 -4.96 3.37
N GLY A 5 41.13 -4.95 4.32
CA GLY A 5 42.55 -4.67 4.05
C GLY A 5 42.84 -3.21 3.70
N ARG A 6 41.93 -2.28 4.03
CA ARG A 6 42.11 -0.83 3.85
C ARG A 6 41.71 -0.08 5.11
N THR A 7 42.41 1.02 5.37
CA THR A 7 42.09 1.94 6.47
C THR A 7 41.23 3.08 5.95
N PHE A 8 40.01 3.20 6.47
CA PHE A 8 39.10 4.30 6.18
C PHE A 8 39.17 5.33 7.32
N THR A 9 39.48 6.58 6.98
CA THR A 9 39.48 7.72 7.91
C THR A 9 38.20 8.52 7.71
N LEU A 10 37.40 8.65 8.77
CA LEU A 10 36.14 9.39 8.77
C LEU A 10 36.39 10.74 9.44
N ASP A 11 36.10 11.83 8.72
CA ASP A 11 36.06 13.19 9.26
C ASP A 11 34.63 13.45 9.72
N LEU A 12 34.40 13.42 11.03
CA LEU A 12 33.09 13.47 11.66
C LEU A 12 32.91 14.77 12.45
N GLU A 13 31.73 15.36 12.32
CA GLU A 13 31.27 16.53 13.06
C GLU A 13 30.07 16.13 13.93
N LEU A 14 30.06 16.59 15.18
CA LEU A 14 28.94 16.37 16.09
C LEU A 14 27.73 17.17 15.60
N ASN A 15 26.56 16.53 15.52
CA ASN A 15 25.35 17.20 15.10
C ASN A 15 24.96 18.28 16.12
N GLN A 16 25.04 19.55 15.73
CA GLN A 16 24.49 20.69 16.47
C GLN A 16 23.07 20.96 15.97
N LEU A 17 22.07 20.40 16.65
CA LEU A 17 20.70 20.82 16.46
C LEU A 17 20.45 22.09 17.29
N SER A 18 20.32 23.24 16.63
CA SER A 18 19.71 24.44 17.21
C SER A 18 18.20 24.20 17.36
N VAL A 19 17.81 23.34 18.29
CA VAL A 19 16.41 23.18 18.69
C VAL A 19 16.27 23.80 20.07
N SER A 20 15.51 24.89 20.13
CA SER A 20 14.99 25.46 21.37
C SER A 20 14.29 24.35 22.17
N ALA A 21 14.92 23.88 23.24
CA ALA A 21 14.25 23.10 24.26
C ALA A 21 13.43 24.07 25.14
N GLU A 22 12.21 24.38 24.73
CA GLU A 22 11.19 24.88 25.66
C GLU A 22 10.15 23.78 25.88
N VAL A 23 10.40 22.96 26.91
CA VAL A 23 9.34 22.23 27.61
C VAL A 23 9.25 22.84 29.01
N ILE A 24 8.22 23.65 29.24
CA ILE A 24 7.88 24.16 30.57
C ILE A 24 6.89 23.16 31.19
N VAL A 25 7.34 22.39 32.18
CA VAL A 25 6.45 21.59 33.04
C VAL A 25 6.16 22.39 34.31
N LEU A 26 4.91 22.81 34.50
CA LEU A 26 4.45 23.37 35.77
C LEU A 26 3.86 22.27 36.65
N SER A 27 4.71 21.70 37.50
CA SER A 27 4.27 21.02 38.72
C SER A 27 5.12 21.53 39.88
N SER A 28 4.50 22.32 40.76
CA SER A 28 5.07 22.83 42.01
C SER A 28 6.42 23.57 41.89
N GLY A 29 6.37 24.82 41.39
CA GLY A 29 7.17 25.92 41.95
C GLY A 29 8.71 25.89 41.91
N SER A 30 9.37 25.08 41.10
CA SER A 30 10.80 25.28 40.81
C SER A 30 11.18 24.90 39.37
N LEU A 31 11.99 25.75 38.75
CA LEU A 31 12.46 25.63 37.36
C LEU A 31 13.77 24.82 37.35
N SER A 32 13.83 23.72 36.60
CA SER A 32 15.08 22.99 36.35
C SER A 32 15.20 22.62 34.88
N SER A 33 16.32 23.00 34.27
CA SER A 33 16.72 22.68 32.90
C SER A 33 17.76 21.55 32.95
N GLN A 34 17.46 20.39 32.37
CA GLN A 34 18.47 19.38 32.05
C GLN A 34 18.63 19.31 30.53
N GLY A 35 19.75 19.82 30.01
CA GLY A 35 20.19 19.60 28.63
C GLY A 35 20.93 18.27 28.53
N GLY A 36 20.57 17.44 27.54
CA GLY A 36 21.28 16.20 27.24
C GLY A 36 22.47 16.43 26.30
N GLU A 37 23.57 15.69 26.49
CA GLU A 37 24.70 15.68 25.57
C GLU A 37 24.36 14.93 24.27
N HIS A 38 24.72 15.51 23.12
CA HIS A 38 24.52 14.88 21.81
C HIS A 38 25.64 13.87 21.50
N CYS A 39 25.28 12.66 21.07
CA CYS A 39 26.19 11.54 20.77
C CYS A 39 26.08 11.02 19.32
N TYR A 40 25.53 11.84 18.41
CA TYR A 40 25.37 11.54 16.98
C TYR A 40 26.29 12.43 16.14
N TYR A 41 27.00 11.79 15.22
CA TYR A 41 27.99 12.41 14.35
C TYR A 41 27.64 12.17 12.89
N GLN A 42 27.84 13.19 12.05
CA GLN A 42 27.79 13.08 10.60
C GLN A 42 29.11 13.52 10.00
N GLY A 43 29.44 13.06 8.81
CA GLY A 43 30.72 13.41 8.21
C GLY A 43 30.96 12.76 6.87
N ARG A 44 32.23 12.67 6.48
CA ARG A 44 32.67 12.12 5.18
C ARG A 44 33.96 11.33 5.34
N LEU A 45 34.34 10.58 4.31
CA LEU A 45 35.65 9.96 4.22
C LEU A 45 36.67 11.02 3.80
N ARG A 46 37.78 11.07 4.53
CA ARG A 46 38.87 12.00 4.26
C ARG A 46 39.40 11.82 2.84
N GLY A 47 39.38 12.89 2.04
CA GLY A 47 39.84 12.89 0.65
C GLY A 47 38.81 12.47 -0.40
N LEU A 48 37.57 12.15 -0.01
CA LEU A 48 36.48 11.79 -0.95
C LEU A 48 35.26 12.71 -0.73
N PRO A 49 35.10 13.78 -1.53
CA PRO A 49 34.05 14.77 -1.28
C PRO A 49 32.62 14.25 -1.46
N GLU A 50 32.40 13.24 -2.31
CA GLU A 50 31.09 12.60 -2.57
C GLU A 50 30.72 11.51 -1.55
N SER A 51 31.61 11.24 -0.59
CA SER A 51 31.39 10.24 0.45
C SER A 51 30.59 10.83 1.61
N TRP A 52 29.99 9.97 2.43
CA TRP A 52 29.29 10.39 3.64
C TRP A 52 29.40 9.34 4.74
N ALA A 53 29.21 9.75 5.99
CA ALA A 53 29.26 8.92 7.17
C ALA A 53 28.24 9.41 8.20
N ALA A 54 27.58 8.48 8.87
CA ALA A 54 26.68 8.73 9.99
C ALA A 54 26.99 7.72 11.09
N VAL A 55 27.39 8.21 12.27
CA VAL A 55 27.93 7.38 13.34
C VAL A 55 27.32 7.83 14.67
N SER A 56 26.90 6.86 15.48
CA SER A 56 26.45 7.07 16.85
C SER A 56 27.45 6.46 17.82
N THR A 57 27.67 7.15 18.94
CA THR A 57 28.43 6.63 20.09
C THR A 57 27.56 6.45 21.33
N CYS A 58 26.23 6.58 21.21
CA CYS A 58 25.33 6.62 22.37
C CYS A 58 25.29 5.30 23.15
N HIS A 59 25.49 4.16 22.49
CA HIS A 59 25.47 2.82 23.07
C HIS A 59 26.50 1.90 22.37
N GLY A 60 27.75 2.36 22.31
CA GLY A 60 28.80 1.74 21.50
C GLY A 60 28.90 2.34 20.10
N LEU A 61 29.98 2.01 19.38
CA LEU A 61 30.24 2.57 18.05
C LEU A 61 29.40 1.83 17.01
N CYS A 62 28.34 2.47 16.52
CA CYS A 62 27.50 1.94 15.46
C CYS A 62 27.21 3.02 14.41
N GLY A 63 26.93 2.61 13.19
CA GLY A 63 26.66 3.57 12.12
C GLY A 63 26.89 3.00 10.74
N MET A 64 27.01 3.89 9.77
CA MET A 64 27.33 3.51 8.40
C MET A 64 28.07 4.63 7.68
N PHE A 65 28.86 4.26 6.68
CA PHE A 65 29.51 5.22 5.79
C PHE A 65 29.52 4.70 4.35
N SER A 66 29.58 5.60 3.37
CA SER A 66 29.66 5.27 1.95
C SER A 66 30.78 6.03 1.29
N ASP A 67 31.55 5.34 0.44
CA ASP A 67 32.62 5.92 -0.38
C ASP A 67 32.12 6.44 -1.74
N GLY A 68 30.79 6.43 -1.98
CA GLY A 68 30.15 6.81 -3.24
C GLY A 68 29.83 5.63 -4.17
N PHE A 69 30.43 4.45 -3.95
CA PHE A 69 30.16 3.24 -4.73
C PHE A 69 29.60 2.10 -3.87
N PHE A 70 30.02 2.03 -2.61
CA PHE A 70 29.59 1.02 -1.65
C PHE A 70 29.18 1.70 -0.34
N SER A 71 28.25 1.07 0.38
CA SER A 71 27.87 1.46 1.74
C SER A 71 28.34 0.38 2.71
N TYR A 72 28.89 0.82 3.83
CA TYR A 72 29.52 0.00 4.85
C TYR A 72 28.81 0.22 6.19
N GLY A 73 28.41 -0.85 6.86
CA GLY A 73 27.86 -0.79 8.23
C GLY A 73 28.97 -0.94 9.28
N ILE A 74 28.83 -0.23 10.39
CA ILE A 74 29.64 -0.34 11.60
C ILE A 74 28.74 -0.91 12.70
N GLU A 75 29.10 -2.07 13.24
CA GLU A 75 28.43 -2.71 14.37
C GLU A 75 29.43 -2.86 15.52
N GLY A 76 29.03 -2.48 16.73
CA GLY A 76 29.85 -2.61 17.95
C GLY A 76 29.72 -4.01 18.54
N GLY A 77 30.83 -4.66 18.86
CA GLY A 77 30.83 -5.91 19.63
C GLY A 77 30.86 -5.62 21.12
N ASP A 78 29.88 -6.14 21.87
CA ASP A 78 29.92 -6.18 23.33
C ASP A 78 30.97 -7.19 23.79
N GLY A 79 31.98 -6.71 24.53
CA GLY A 79 32.95 -7.54 25.23
C GLY A 79 32.61 -7.63 26.71
N ASP A 80 32.37 -8.85 27.19
CA ASP A 80 32.41 -9.18 28.62
C ASP A 80 33.57 -10.16 28.84
N ASP A 81 34.44 -9.83 29.79
CA ASP A 81 35.63 -10.56 30.24
C ASP A 81 35.27 -11.75 31.13
N ASP A 82 35.83 -12.95 30.87
CA ASP A 82 36.19 -13.92 31.92
C ASP A 82 37.41 -14.80 31.53
N ASP A 83 38.21 -15.17 32.52
CA ASP A 83 39.67 -15.40 32.47
C ASP A 83 40.10 -16.93 32.46
N ARG A 84 40.98 -17.32 31.51
CA ARG A 84 42.01 -18.44 31.44
C ARG A 84 41.66 -19.92 31.11
N PRO A 85 42.65 -20.76 30.66
CA PRO A 85 43.72 -20.53 29.66
C PRO A 85 43.90 -21.65 28.59
N ASP A 86 44.56 -21.27 27.48
CA ASP A 86 45.36 -22.03 26.50
C ASP A 86 44.92 -23.41 25.98
N GLN A 87 44.43 -23.44 24.73
CA GLN A 87 45.10 -24.19 23.63
C GLN A 87 44.84 -23.51 22.28
N VAL A 88 45.94 -23.13 21.62
CA VAL A 88 45.98 -22.52 20.28
C VAL A 88 45.36 -23.45 19.25
N ARG A 89 44.29 -23.00 18.59
CA ARG A 89 43.86 -23.50 17.29
C ARG A 89 43.30 -22.33 16.47
N GLU A 90 44.06 -21.91 15.45
CA GLU A 90 43.64 -20.90 14.48
C GLU A 90 42.27 -21.28 13.86
N GLN A 91 41.26 -20.46 14.13
CA GLN A 91 40.06 -20.38 13.30
C GLN A 91 39.83 -18.90 12.96
N GLN A 92 39.91 -18.61 11.67
CA GLN A 92 39.49 -17.35 11.06
C GLN A 92 38.00 -17.10 11.39
N ALA A 93 37.71 -16.17 12.29
CA ALA A 93 36.36 -15.67 12.52
C ALA A 93 36.04 -14.58 11.48
N SER A 94 35.35 -14.97 10.41
CA SER A 94 34.77 -14.05 9.42
C SER A 94 33.45 -13.46 9.95
N GLY A 95 33.51 -12.28 10.58
CA GLY A 95 32.35 -11.40 10.78
C GLY A 95 32.00 -10.71 9.46
N GLY A 96 30.87 -11.09 8.85
CA GLY A 96 30.56 -10.76 7.45
C GLY A 96 29.86 -9.42 7.25
N LEU A 97 30.54 -8.45 6.63
CA LEU A 97 29.88 -7.33 5.94
C LEU A 97 29.20 -7.82 4.64
N ARG A 98 27.92 -7.49 4.42
CA ARG A 98 27.16 -7.86 3.22
C ARG A 98 27.19 -6.78 2.14
N ARG A 99 27.44 -7.17 0.88
CA ARG A 99 27.45 -6.33 -0.33
C ARG A 99 26.25 -6.65 -1.21
N SER A 100 25.50 -5.66 -1.69
CA SER A 100 24.36 -5.85 -2.60
C SER A 100 24.46 -4.95 -3.85
N LYS A 101 24.19 -5.51 -5.05
CA LYS A 101 24.11 -4.79 -6.33
C LYS A 101 22.65 -4.65 -6.76
N ARG A 102 22.20 -3.45 -7.19
CA ARG A 102 20.83 -3.21 -7.70
C ARG A 102 20.80 -3.16 -9.23
N SER A 103 19.86 -3.90 -9.83
CA SER A 103 19.36 -3.71 -11.21
C SER A 103 18.11 -2.83 -11.16
N VAL A 104 17.88 -2.00 -12.18
CA VAL A 104 16.71 -1.10 -12.29
C VAL A 104 15.43 -1.94 -12.40
N ARG A 105 14.68 -2.04 -11.30
CA ARG A 105 13.39 -2.75 -11.23
C ARG A 105 12.25 -1.80 -11.62
N LYS A 106 11.30 -2.30 -12.41
CA LYS A 106 10.01 -1.63 -12.68
C LYS A 106 9.24 -1.40 -11.37
N PRO A 107 8.43 -0.33 -11.26
CA PRO A 107 7.60 -0.08 -10.08
C PRO A 107 6.68 -1.28 -9.81
N SER A 108 6.62 -1.71 -8.56
CA SER A 108 5.60 -2.61 -8.04
C SER A 108 4.75 -1.89 -7.00
N VAL A 109 3.60 -2.48 -6.67
CA VAL A 109 2.71 -2.07 -5.58
C VAL A 109 3.48 -1.79 -4.28
N GLN A 110 4.59 -2.47 -4.01
CA GLN A 110 5.39 -2.25 -2.81
C GLN A 110 6.26 -1.00 -2.88
N THR A 111 6.73 -0.63 -4.06
CA THR A 111 7.67 0.48 -4.27
C THR A 111 7.02 1.82 -4.55
N GLU A 112 5.74 1.81 -4.95
CA GLU A 112 4.95 3.01 -5.16
C GLU A 112 4.50 3.58 -3.81
N THR A 113 4.53 4.90 -3.69
CA THR A 113 4.08 5.62 -2.48
C THR A 113 2.58 5.72 -2.50
N LYS A 114 1.95 5.44 -1.35
CA LYS A 114 0.51 5.53 -1.18
C LYS A 114 0.20 6.70 -0.27
N TYR A 115 -1.00 7.25 -0.40
CA TYR A 115 -1.51 8.33 0.41
C TYR A 115 -2.84 7.87 1.00
N ILE A 116 -3.05 8.15 2.29
CA ILE A 116 -4.34 7.98 2.96
C ILE A 116 -4.82 9.39 3.27
N GLU A 117 -5.85 9.85 2.57
CA GLU A 117 -6.61 11.04 2.92
C GLU A 117 -7.43 10.76 4.18
N LEU A 118 -6.95 11.29 5.31
CA LEU A 118 -7.54 11.16 6.63
C LEU A 118 -8.22 12.47 7.04
N MET A 119 -9.21 12.33 7.91
CA MET A 119 -9.81 13.40 8.69
C MET A 119 -9.56 13.10 10.18
N VAL A 120 -8.70 13.91 10.85
CA VAL A 120 -8.42 14.13 12.32
C VAL A 120 -6.90 14.35 12.67
N VAL A 121 -6.64 15.10 13.78
CA VAL A 121 -5.43 15.73 14.38
C VAL A 121 -4.16 14.86 14.52
N ASN A 122 -3.02 15.54 14.32
CA ASN A 122 -1.65 15.09 14.03
C ASN A 122 -0.78 14.70 15.25
N ASP A 123 0.01 13.63 15.12
CA ASP A 123 1.22 13.32 15.89
C ASP A 123 2.33 12.91 14.90
N ASN A 124 3.54 13.48 15.06
CA ASN A 124 4.68 13.26 14.16
C ASN A 124 5.24 11.83 14.24
N ASP A 125 5.08 11.15 15.39
CA ASP A 125 5.56 9.77 15.55
C ASP A 125 4.75 8.78 14.69
N MET A 126 3.45 9.01 14.48
CA MET A 126 2.57 8.15 13.67
C MET A 126 2.95 8.16 12.18
N VAL A 127 3.22 9.34 11.64
CA VAL A 127 3.51 9.56 10.21
C VAL A 127 4.76 8.78 9.79
N SER A 128 5.77 8.75 10.65
CA SER A 128 7.02 8.02 10.41
C SER A 128 6.80 6.51 10.26
N ILE A 129 5.94 5.90 11.08
CA ILE A 129 5.70 4.45 11.10
C ILE A 129 5.17 3.96 9.75
N TYR A 130 4.11 4.61 9.24
CA TYR A 130 3.48 4.24 7.97
C TYR A 130 4.41 4.50 6.78
N GLN A 131 5.13 5.62 6.79
CA GLN A 131 6.04 5.97 5.72
C GLN A 131 7.22 4.99 5.66
N GLU A 132 7.84 4.66 6.79
CA GLU A 132 9.03 3.82 6.85
C GLU A 132 8.74 2.33 6.63
N GLN A 133 7.62 1.81 7.17
CA GLN A 133 7.34 0.37 7.14
C GLN A 133 6.42 -0.04 5.99
N LEU A 134 5.53 0.85 5.51
CA LEU A 134 4.50 0.53 4.52
C LEU A 134 4.64 1.32 3.21
N ASN A 135 5.52 2.33 3.17
CA ASN A 135 5.62 3.30 2.09
C ASN A 135 4.28 4.00 1.81
N THR A 136 3.58 4.36 2.89
CA THR A 136 2.26 5.00 2.87
C THR A 136 2.32 6.28 3.70
N ARG A 137 1.79 7.39 3.20
CA ARG A 137 1.71 8.68 3.90
C ARG A 137 0.28 8.92 4.34
N ILE A 138 0.07 9.26 5.61
CA ILE A 138 -1.24 9.69 6.12
C ILE A 138 -1.30 11.21 5.98
N VAL A 139 -2.33 11.71 5.29
CA VAL A 139 -2.47 13.13 4.96
C VAL A 139 -3.82 13.63 5.46
N LEU A 140 -3.80 14.65 6.30
CA LEU A 140 -5.01 15.26 6.83
C LEU A 140 -5.65 16.20 5.78
N VAL A 141 -6.79 15.82 5.22
CA VAL A 141 -7.47 16.60 4.16
C VAL A 141 -8.69 17.39 4.62
N ALA A 142 -9.29 16.99 5.75
CA ALA A 142 -10.47 17.64 6.32
C ALA A 142 -10.50 17.47 7.84
N MET A 143 -11.28 18.29 8.55
CA MET A 143 -11.58 18.12 9.97
C MET A 143 -12.90 18.79 10.32
N GLU A 144 -13.71 18.13 11.15
CA GLU A 144 -14.98 18.65 11.66
C GLU A 144 -15.06 18.37 13.17
N THR A 145 -15.53 19.35 13.93
CA THR A 145 -15.72 19.24 15.38
C THR A 145 -17.18 19.49 15.75
N TRP A 146 -17.82 18.52 16.39
CA TRP A 146 -19.21 18.63 16.87
C TRP A 146 -19.30 19.44 18.16
N THR A 147 -19.36 20.78 18.05
CA THR A 147 -19.30 21.69 19.22
C THR A 147 -20.60 21.76 20.02
N SER A 148 -21.75 21.57 19.37
CA SER A 148 -23.07 21.81 19.99
C SER A 148 -23.70 20.55 20.58
N LYS A 149 -23.66 19.45 19.83
CA LYS A 149 -24.21 18.14 20.22
C LYS A 149 -23.64 17.06 19.33
N ASN A 150 -23.74 15.81 19.75
CA ASN A 150 -23.43 14.68 18.89
C ASN A 150 -24.43 14.60 17.72
N MET A 151 -23.91 14.46 16.51
CA MET A 151 -24.72 14.36 15.29
C MET A 151 -25.31 12.96 15.09
N MET A 152 -24.79 11.97 15.81
CA MET A 152 -25.30 10.60 15.86
C MET A 152 -25.16 10.01 17.28
N PRO A 153 -25.89 8.93 17.61
CA PRO A 153 -25.79 8.28 18.91
C PRO A 153 -24.43 7.58 19.10
N VAL A 154 -23.62 8.09 20.03
CA VAL A 154 -22.37 7.47 20.49
C VAL A 154 -22.65 6.67 21.76
N VAL A 155 -22.56 5.34 21.66
CA VAL A 155 -22.84 4.40 22.77
C VAL A 155 -21.56 3.71 23.24
N GLU A 156 -21.63 2.98 24.35
CA GLU A 156 -20.46 2.27 24.92
C GLU A 156 -20.03 1.07 24.07
N ASP A 157 -20.95 0.49 23.29
CA ASP A 157 -20.64 -0.58 22.34
C ASP A 157 -19.91 0.03 21.10
N PRO A 158 -18.66 -0.39 20.83
CA PRO A 158 -17.89 0.16 19.73
C PRO A 158 -18.45 -0.26 18.35
N LEU A 159 -19.02 -1.46 18.21
CA LEU A 159 -19.58 -1.92 16.93
C LEU A 159 -20.84 -1.14 16.55
N ILE A 160 -21.72 -0.91 17.51
CA ILE A 160 -22.93 -0.11 17.29
C ILE A 160 -22.55 1.34 16.94
N THR A 161 -21.56 1.91 17.65
CA THR A 161 -21.08 3.26 17.37
C THR A 161 -20.43 3.36 15.98
N LEU A 162 -19.63 2.36 15.56
CA LEU A 162 -19.04 2.29 14.23
C LEU A 162 -20.11 2.25 13.13
N GLN A 163 -21.15 1.43 13.30
CA GLN A 163 -22.27 1.34 12.36
C GLN A 163 -23.01 2.68 12.24
N ASN A 164 -23.33 3.32 13.37
CA ASN A 164 -23.97 4.64 13.40
C ASN A 164 -23.11 5.70 12.71
N PHE A 165 -21.80 5.67 12.95
CA PHE A 165 -20.86 6.62 12.37
C PHE A 165 -20.75 6.48 10.85
N MET A 166 -20.61 5.25 10.35
CA MET A 166 -20.49 5.02 8.91
C MET A 166 -21.80 5.31 8.17
N LYS A 167 -22.95 5.11 8.83
CA LYS A 167 -24.24 5.61 8.33
C LYS A 167 -24.27 7.14 8.27
N TYR A 168 -23.84 7.82 9.33
CA TYR A 168 -23.74 9.29 9.35
C TYR A 168 -22.84 9.80 8.21
N ARG A 169 -21.65 9.20 8.02
CA ARG A 169 -20.73 9.54 6.93
C ARG A 169 -21.45 9.46 5.58
N LYS A 170 -22.07 8.30 5.28
CA LYS A 170 -22.76 8.07 4.02
C LYS A 170 -23.82 9.14 3.71
N ASP A 171 -24.56 9.54 4.74
CA ASP A 171 -25.74 10.40 4.57
C ASP A 171 -25.42 11.90 4.66
N ASN A 172 -24.34 12.30 5.36
CA ASN A 172 -24.08 13.71 5.73
C ASN A 172 -22.72 14.26 5.28
N ILE A 173 -21.67 13.45 5.20
CA ILE A 173 -20.32 13.92 4.83
C ILE A 173 -20.22 13.93 3.30
N ARG A 174 -19.88 15.09 2.71
CA ARG A 174 -19.83 15.28 1.25
C ARG A 174 -18.41 15.31 0.71
N GLU A 175 -17.46 15.65 1.58
CA GLU A 175 -16.04 15.67 1.30
C GLU A 175 -15.57 14.25 0.94
N GLN A 176 -14.95 14.11 -0.21
CA GLN A 176 -14.31 12.87 -0.62
C GLN A 176 -13.05 12.67 0.23
N SER A 177 -12.88 11.45 0.73
CA SER A 177 -11.74 11.03 1.55
C SER A 177 -11.63 9.51 1.48
N ASP A 178 -10.41 9.00 1.55
CA ASP A 178 -10.13 7.57 1.52
C ASP A 178 -10.70 6.87 2.76
N VAL A 179 -10.51 7.52 3.91
CA VAL A 179 -11.02 7.08 5.21
C VAL A 179 -11.52 8.24 6.08
N VAL A 180 -12.46 7.94 6.98
CA VAL A 180 -12.94 8.90 7.99
C VAL A 180 -12.93 8.22 9.36
N HIS A 181 -12.31 8.87 10.35
CA HIS A 181 -12.25 8.36 11.72
C HIS A 181 -12.96 9.30 12.70
N LEU A 182 -13.71 8.71 13.64
CA LEU A 182 -14.31 9.43 14.76
C LEU A 182 -13.40 9.36 15.98
N PHE A 183 -13.22 10.50 16.66
CA PHE A 183 -12.63 10.53 18.00
C PHE A 183 -13.70 10.84 19.03
N SER A 184 -13.92 9.89 19.93
CA SER A 184 -14.98 9.93 20.94
C SER A 184 -14.39 10.18 22.32
N GLY A 185 -14.91 11.18 23.03
CA GLY A 185 -14.61 11.39 24.46
C GLY A 185 -15.28 10.38 25.40
N ARG A 186 -16.03 9.40 24.87
CA ARG A 186 -16.58 8.28 25.64
C ARG A 186 -15.65 7.07 25.54
N ASN A 187 -15.54 6.34 26.65
CA ASN A 187 -14.85 5.05 26.68
C ASN A 187 -15.82 3.94 26.24
N PHE A 188 -15.32 3.02 25.43
CA PHE A 188 -16.05 1.86 24.96
C PHE A 188 -15.91 0.70 25.95
N HIS A 189 -16.97 -0.11 26.06
CA HIS A 189 -16.97 -1.33 26.85
C HIS A 189 -16.34 -2.48 26.08
N SER A 190 -15.06 -2.33 25.75
CA SER A 190 -14.26 -3.36 25.09
C SER A 190 -12.83 -3.36 25.63
N SER A 191 -12.06 -4.41 25.35
CA SER A 191 -10.63 -4.43 25.69
C SER A 191 -9.79 -3.48 24.83
N ARG A 192 -10.41 -2.76 23.89
CA ARG A 192 -9.76 -1.98 22.84
C ARG A 192 -10.29 -0.55 22.81
N SER A 193 -9.37 0.37 22.56
CA SER A 193 -9.68 1.79 22.45
C SER A 193 -10.18 2.23 21.06
N GLY A 194 -10.31 1.31 20.10
CA GLY A 194 -10.81 1.64 18.77
C GLY A 194 -11.16 0.41 17.93
N THR A 195 -11.95 0.63 16.88
CA THR A 195 -12.32 -0.40 15.89
C THR A 195 -12.63 0.23 14.54
N ALA A 196 -12.35 -0.50 13.47
CA ALA A 196 -12.59 -0.08 12.09
C ALA A 196 -12.92 -1.27 11.20
N TYR A 197 -13.65 -1.02 10.11
CA TYR A 197 -13.97 -2.08 9.16
C TYR A 197 -12.71 -2.58 8.43
N THR A 198 -12.51 -3.89 8.48
CA THR A 198 -11.31 -4.52 7.89
C THR A 198 -11.36 -4.44 6.36
N GLY A 199 -10.29 -3.91 5.74
CA GLY A 199 -10.23 -3.75 4.28
C GLY A 199 -11.30 -2.81 3.74
N GLY A 200 -11.76 -1.87 4.56
CA GLY A 200 -12.84 -0.93 4.24
C GLY A 200 -12.40 0.33 3.49
N VAL A 201 -11.10 0.61 3.40
CA VAL A 201 -10.58 1.80 2.71
C VAL A 201 -11.14 1.96 1.29
N CYS A 202 -11.31 3.20 0.84
CA CYS A 202 -11.98 3.57 -0.42
C CYS A 202 -13.50 3.34 -0.46
N SER A 203 -14.10 2.73 0.57
CA SER A 203 -15.55 2.54 0.64
C SER A 203 -16.23 3.70 1.39
N PRO A 204 -17.32 4.28 0.87
CA PRO A 204 -18.08 5.30 1.61
C PRO A 204 -18.79 4.71 2.84
N THR A 205 -19.12 3.42 2.84
CA THR A 205 -19.84 2.75 3.93
C THR A 205 -18.94 1.97 4.86
N ARG A 206 -17.70 1.68 4.46
CA ARG A 206 -16.75 0.89 5.26
C ARG A 206 -15.39 1.57 5.50
N GLY A 207 -15.04 2.63 4.80
CA GLY A 207 -13.72 3.27 4.90
C GLY A 207 -13.57 4.12 6.15
N GLY A 208 -13.66 3.54 7.33
CA GLY A 208 -13.54 4.33 8.54
C GLY A 208 -13.48 3.50 9.80
N GLY A 209 -13.30 4.23 10.89
CA GLY A 209 -13.15 3.69 12.22
C GLY A 209 -13.58 4.67 13.30
N ILE A 210 -13.61 4.17 14.53
CA ILE A 210 -13.84 4.96 15.73
C ILE A 210 -12.69 4.72 16.70
N ASN A 211 -12.27 5.77 17.38
CA ASN A 211 -11.18 5.76 18.34
C ASN A 211 -11.60 6.53 19.60
N GLU A 212 -11.20 6.05 20.76
CA GLU A 212 -11.32 6.77 22.03
C GLU A 212 -10.35 7.95 22.06
N TYR A 213 -10.80 9.05 22.64
CA TYR A 213 -10.00 10.23 22.90
C TYR A 213 -9.34 10.11 24.28
N GLY A 214 -8.03 10.34 24.36
CA GLY A 214 -7.26 10.25 25.60
C GLY A 214 -5.84 10.77 25.46
N ASN A 215 -4.87 10.02 25.97
CA ASN A 215 -3.45 10.35 25.84
C ASN A 215 -3.02 10.35 24.36
N VAL A 216 -2.29 11.38 23.94
CA VAL A 216 -1.87 11.58 22.53
C VAL A 216 -1.13 10.35 21.98
N GLY A 217 -0.18 9.79 22.73
CA GLY A 217 0.59 8.62 22.26
C GLY A 217 -0.28 7.38 22.13
N ALA A 218 -1.13 7.09 23.12
CA ALA A 218 -2.04 5.94 23.06
C ALA A 218 -3.09 6.09 21.95
N MET A 219 -3.60 7.31 21.76
CA MET A 219 -4.52 7.67 20.69
C MET A 219 -3.88 7.48 19.31
N ALA A 220 -2.61 7.87 19.14
CA ALA A 220 -1.87 7.67 17.90
C ALA A 220 -1.71 6.18 17.54
N ILE A 221 -1.42 5.32 18.54
CA ILE A 221 -1.37 3.86 18.33
C ILE A 221 -2.76 3.30 17.99
N THR A 222 -3.80 3.76 18.67
CA THR A 222 -5.18 3.34 18.42
C THR A 222 -5.61 3.72 16.98
N LEU A 223 -5.24 4.91 16.52
CA LEU A 223 -5.46 5.33 15.13
C LEU A 223 -4.63 4.50 14.16
N CYS A 224 -3.36 4.19 14.47
CA CYS A 224 -2.53 3.30 13.65
C CYS A 224 -3.19 1.93 13.46
N GLN A 225 -3.76 1.38 14.52
CA GLN A 225 -4.45 0.10 14.52
C GLN A 225 -5.72 0.14 13.67
N SER A 226 -6.56 1.14 13.87
CA SER A 226 -7.82 1.28 13.13
C SER A 226 -7.59 1.55 11.64
N LEU A 227 -6.59 2.38 11.29
CA LEU A 227 -6.12 2.53 9.92
C LEU A 227 -5.56 1.22 9.36
N GLY A 228 -4.78 0.50 10.17
CA GLY A 228 -4.22 -0.81 9.82
C GLY A 228 -5.32 -1.80 9.43
N GLN A 229 -6.41 -1.84 10.20
CA GLN A 229 -7.61 -2.61 9.88
C GLN A 229 -8.21 -2.14 8.55
N ASN A 230 -8.41 -0.84 8.34
CA ASN A 230 -8.98 -0.33 7.08
C ASN A 230 -8.17 -0.72 5.84
N ILE A 231 -6.84 -0.86 5.95
CA ILE A 231 -5.95 -1.32 4.87
C ILE A 231 -5.72 -2.85 4.86
N GLY A 232 -6.52 -3.61 5.61
CA GLY A 232 -6.59 -5.07 5.52
C GLY A 232 -5.72 -5.84 6.51
N MET A 233 -5.01 -5.16 7.41
CA MET A 233 -4.26 -5.83 8.48
C MET A 233 -5.20 -6.34 9.57
N ARG A 234 -4.93 -7.52 10.09
CA ARG A 234 -5.76 -8.16 11.12
C ARG A 234 -5.06 -8.17 12.47
N TRP A 235 -5.84 -8.34 13.52
CA TRP A 235 -5.38 -8.36 14.91
C TRP A 235 -4.80 -9.71 15.31
N ASN A 236 -3.81 -9.71 16.20
CA ASN A 236 -3.27 -10.90 16.87
C ASN A 236 -2.94 -12.06 15.89
N ASN A 237 -2.19 -11.74 14.84
CA ASN A 237 -1.77 -12.68 13.78
C ASN A 237 -0.67 -13.66 14.22
N ALA A 238 -0.79 -14.24 15.43
CA ALA A 238 0.10 -15.28 15.90
C ALA A 238 -0.16 -16.56 15.10
N ARG A 239 0.65 -16.78 14.07
CA ARG A 239 0.68 -18.07 13.37
C ARG A 239 1.60 -19.01 14.17
N ASN A 240 1.07 -20.16 14.60
CA ASN A 240 1.73 -21.07 15.56
C ASN A 240 2.61 -22.16 14.93
N SER A 241 2.96 -22.03 13.65
CA SER A 241 3.78 -22.98 12.89
C SER A 241 5.25 -22.57 12.88
N ALA A 242 6.14 -23.56 12.72
CA ALA A 242 7.58 -23.33 12.64
C ALA A 242 7.94 -22.51 11.37
N GLY A 243 8.33 -21.24 11.56
CA GLY A 243 8.65 -20.29 10.50
C GLY A 243 7.78 -19.03 10.47
N ASP A 244 6.83 -18.91 11.39
CA ASP A 244 5.82 -17.86 11.38
C ASP A 244 6.28 -16.48 11.88
N CYS A 245 5.58 -15.45 11.42
CA CYS A 245 5.85 -14.05 11.75
C CYS A 245 5.78 -13.85 13.27
N LYS A 246 6.88 -13.41 13.86
CA LYS A 246 6.91 -12.91 15.23
C LYS A 246 7.02 -11.39 15.21
N CYS A 247 6.46 -10.74 16.22
CA CYS A 247 6.77 -9.35 16.45
C CYS A 247 8.28 -9.20 16.65
N PRO A 248 8.96 -8.28 15.94
CA PRO A 248 10.38 -8.05 16.12
C PRO A 248 10.74 -7.58 17.54
N ASP A 249 9.78 -6.96 18.25
CA ASP A 249 9.95 -6.50 19.63
C ASP A 249 9.00 -7.27 20.54
N ALA A 250 9.52 -8.30 21.22
CA ALA A 250 8.72 -9.12 22.13
C ALA A 250 8.43 -8.43 23.48
N TRP A 251 9.11 -7.32 23.79
CA TRP A 251 8.96 -6.60 25.07
C TRP A 251 7.89 -5.51 24.97
N VAL A 252 7.93 -4.72 23.90
CA VAL A 252 6.96 -3.64 23.66
C VAL A 252 5.73 -4.17 22.91
N GLY A 253 5.89 -5.23 22.11
CA GLY A 253 4.84 -5.75 21.25
C GLY A 253 4.72 -4.98 19.93
N CYS A 254 3.76 -5.40 19.12
CA CYS A 254 3.50 -4.83 17.80
C CYS A 254 2.19 -4.04 17.75
N ILE A 255 2.07 -3.14 16.78
CA ILE A 255 0.90 -2.26 16.65
C ILE A 255 -0.39 -3.06 16.54
N MET A 256 -0.43 -4.15 15.76
CA MET A 256 -1.63 -4.97 15.57
C MET A 256 -1.85 -6.04 16.65
N GLU A 257 -1.28 -5.83 17.85
CA GLU A 257 -1.45 -6.68 19.03
C GLU A 257 -2.11 -5.86 20.17
N ASP A 258 -2.50 -6.55 21.24
CA ASP A 258 -3.03 -5.91 22.45
C ASP A 258 -2.04 -4.87 23.01
N THR A 259 -2.52 -3.64 23.21
CA THR A 259 -1.67 -2.52 23.65
C THR A 259 -1.47 -2.56 25.16
N GLY A 260 -0.21 -2.72 25.58
CA GLY A 260 0.18 -2.71 26.99
C GLY A 260 0.52 -1.30 27.51
N PHE A 261 1.24 -1.25 28.64
CA PHE A 261 1.73 0.01 29.22
C PHE A 261 2.76 0.71 28.32
N HIS A 262 3.59 -0.07 27.62
CA HIS A 262 4.54 0.44 26.63
C HIS A 262 3.89 0.47 25.24
N LEU A 263 4.01 1.61 24.57
CA LEU A 263 3.37 1.84 23.27
C LEU A 263 4.21 1.24 22.13
N PRO A 264 3.63 0.34 21.31
CA PRO A 264 4.33 -0.28 20.18
C PRO A 264 4.59 0.72 19.05
N ARG A 265 5.74 0.62 18.40
CA ARG A 265 6.14 1.51 17.29
C ARG A 265 6.34 0.79 15.96
N LYS A 266 6.07 -0.53 15.89
CA LYS A 266 6.33 -1.35 14.71
C LYS A 266 5.18 -2.28 14.36
N PHE A 267 4.95 -2.45 13.07
CA PHE A 267 4.11 -3.51 12.54
C PHE A 267 4.89 -4.83 12.55
N SER A 268 4.17 -5.93 12.76
CA SER A 268 4.74 -7.26 12.57
C SER A 268 4.94 -7.52 11.08
N ARG A 269 5.82 -8.47 10.72
CA ARG A 269 5.97 -8.90 9.32
C ARG A 269 4.66 -9.43 8.73
N CYS A 270 3.83 -10.10 9.53
CA CYS A 270 2.55 -10.62 9.07
C CYS A 270 1.56 -9.51 8.74
N SER A 271 1.52 -8.44 9.53
CA SER A 271 0.68 -7.27 9.25
C SER A 271 1.10 -6.61 7.93
N VAL A 272 2.41 -6.48 7.69
CA VAL A 272 2.93 -5.96 6.42
C VAL A 272 2.58 -6.87 5.24
N ASP A 273 2.73 -8.19 5.39
CA ASP A 273 2.38 -9.15 4.34
C ASP A 273 0.87 -9.12 4.03
N GLU A 274 0.01 -8.99 5.03
CA GLU A 274 -1.44 -8.86 4.84
C GLU A 274 -1.82 -7.60 4.07
N TYR A 275 -1.20 -6.46 4.39
CA TYR A 275 -1.37 -5.23 3.63
C TYR A 275 -0.94 -5.39 2.16
N ILE A 276 0.20 -6.04 1.92
CA ILE A 276 0.66 -6.32 0.56
C ILE A 276 -0.33 -7.22 -0.18
N GLN A 277 -0.85 -8.26 0.48
CA GLN A 277 -1.85 -9.15 -0.12
C GLN A 277 -3.16 -8.41 -0.40
N PHE A 278 -3.59 -7.52 0.49
CA PHE A 278 -4.77 -6.67 0.28
C PHE A 278 -4.64 -5.83 -0.99
N LEU A 279 -3.48 -5.19 -1.21
CA LEU A 279 -3.22 -4.41 -2.43
C LEU A 279 -3.13 -5.29 -3.68
N LEU A 280 -2.45 -6.44 -3.61
CA LEU A 280 -2.34 -7.38 -4.74
C LEU A 280 -3.70 -7.97 -5.15
N GLN A 281 -4.63 -8.09 -4.20
CA GLN A 281 -6.00 -8.52 -4.47
C GLN A 281 -6.84 -7.42 -5.13
N GLY A 282 -6.32 -6.20 -5.27
CA GLY A 282 -7.01 -5.04 -5.88
C GLY A 282 -7.69 -4.12 -4.87
N GLY A 283 -7.40 -4.26 -3.57
CA GLY A 283 -7.84 -3.32 -2.55
C GLY A 283 -7.02 -2.02 -2.57
N GLY A 284 -7.59 -0.93 -2.05
CA GLY A 284 -6.86 0.33 -1.84
C GLY A 284 -6.60 1.16 -3.09
N SER A 285 -7.44 1.08 -4.12
CA SER A 285 -7.26 1.84 -5.37
C SER A 285 -7.18 3.36 -5.15
N CYS A 286 -7.95 3.91 -4.22
CA CYS A 286 -7.92 5.33 -3.84
C CYS A 286 -6.62 5.78 -3.15
N LEU A 287 -5.70 4.86 -2.82
CA LEU A 287 -4.50 5.20 -2.07
C LEU A 287 -3.35 5.67 -2.96
N PHE A 288 -3.51 5.70 -4.28
CA PHE A 288 -2.43 6.00 -5.22
C PHE A 288 -2.48 7.42 -5.75
N ASN A 289 -3.43 8.24 -5.27
CA ASN A 289 -3.50 9.65 -5.61
C ASN A 289 -2.82 10.51 -4.55
N LYS A 290 -1.92 11.37 -5.03
CA LYS A 290 -1.29 12.39 -4.20
C LYS A 290 -2.29 13.53 -3.92
N PRO A 291 -2.58 13.84 -2.65
CA PRO A 291 -3.46 14.95 -2.30
C PRO A 291 -2.90 16.30 -2.75
N ASN A 292 -3.77 17.19 -3.21
CA ASN A 292 -3.41 18.53 -3.73
C ASN A 292 -3.75 19.67 -2.76
N LYS A 293 -4.45 19.38 -1.66
CA LYS A 293 -4.86 20.38 -0.67
C LYS A 293 -4.51 19.87 0.72
N LEU A 294 -3.59 20.57 1.37
CA LEU A 294 -3.23 20.35 2.77
C LEU A 294 -3.92 21.42 3.62
N LEU A 295 -4.18 21.09 4.89
CA LEU A 295 -4.71 22.06 5.85
C LEU A 295 -3.63 22.99 6.40
N ASP A 296 -2.37 22.56 6.35
CA ASP A 296 -1.22 23.29 6.83
C ASP A 296 -0.72 24.32 5.79
N PRO A 297 -0.01 25.37 6.20
CA PRO A 297 0.60 26.33 5.28
C PRO A 297 1.67 25.68 4.37
N PRO A 298 1.89 26.20 3.15
CA PRO A 298 2.88 25.63 2.22
C PRO A 298 4.30 25.53 2.80
N GLU A 299 4.92 24.35 2.66
CA GLU A 299 6.26 24.06 3.16
C GLU A 299 7.12 23.31 2.14
N CYS A 300 8.09 24.04 1.56
CA CYS A 300 9.03 23.46 0.61
C CYS A 300 9.89 22.36 1.23
N GLY A 301 9.76 21.14 0.70
CA GLY A 301 10.51 19.95 1.12
C GLY A 301 9.67 18.89 1.84
N ASN A 302 8.36 19.09 1.95
CA ASN A 302 7.43 18.10 2.48
C ASN A 302 7.03 17.03 1.41
N GLY A 303 7.37 17.28 0.15
CA GLY A 303 7.13 16.42 -0.99
C GLY A 303 5.77 16.62 -1.64
N PHE A 304 5.05 17.70 -1.34
CA PHE A 304 3.77 18.07 -1.94
C PHE A 304 3.94 19.37 -2.73
N VAL A 305 3.39 19.43 -3.95
CA VAL A 305 3.46 20.66 -4.74
C VAL A 305 2.31 21.56 -4.32
N GLU A 306 2.64 22.62 -3.58
CA GLU A 306 1.68 23.53 -2.97
C GLU A 306 1.64 24.90 -3.68
N PRO A 307 0.63 25.76 -3.42
CA PRO A 307 0.56 27.07 -4.04
C PRO A 307 1.81 27.92 -3.81
N GLY A 308 2.54 28.21 -4.90
CA GLY A 308 3.80 28.95 -4.87
C GLY A 308 5.03 28.11 -5.22
N GLU A 309 4.87 26.78 -5.33
CA GLU A 309 5.93 25.83 -5.69
C GLU A 309 5.70 25.27 -7.10
N GLU A 310 6.79 25.06 -7.85
CA GLU A 310 6.73 24.39 -9.17
C GLU A 310 7.05 22.90 -9.07
N CYS A 311 7.76 22.51 -8.01
CA CYS A 311 8.19 21.15 -7.75
C CYS A 311 8.48 20.95 -6.27
N ASP A 312 8.26 19.73 -5.78
CA ASP A 312 8.76 19.32 -4.47
C ASP A 312 9.22 17.86 -4.53
N CYS A 313 10.52 17.65 -4.39
CA CYS A 313 11.14 16.32 -4.38
C CYS A 313 11.20 15.67 -2.99
N GLY A 314 10.68 16.35 -1.96
CA GLY A 314 10.65 15.90 -0.57
C GLY A 314 11.84 16.39 0.24
N SER A 315 12.18 15.63 1.27
CA SER A 315 13.32 15.97 2.14
C SER A 315 14.63 15.98 1.35
N GLN A 316 15.68 16.62 1.90
CA GLN A 316 17.01 16.66 1.25
C GLN A 316 17.52 15.26 0.86
N LEU A 317 17.24 14.24 1.68
CA LEU A 317 17.61 12.85 1.41
C LEU A 317 16.77 12.23 0.26
N GLU A 318 15.48 12.55 0.19
CA GLU A 318 14.59 12.10 -0.89
C GLU A 318 14.98 12.76 -2.23
N CYS A 319 15.18 14.08 -2.22
CA CYS A 319 15.66 14.85 -3.38
C CYS A 319 17.00 14.34 -3.91
N ALA A 320 17.94 13.98 -3.02
CA ALA A 320 19.22 13.42 -3.43
C ALA A 320 19.08 12.08 -4.18
N ARG A 321 18.02 11.31 -3.88
CA ARG A 321 17.72 10.05 -4.58
C ARG A 321 16.97 10.27 -5.88
N ARG A 322 15.99 11.18 -5.91
CA ARG A 322 15.13 11.46 -7.07
C ARG A 322 14.70 12.94 -7.10
N GLY A 323 14.82 13.57 -8.26
CA GLY A 323 14.30 14.91 -8.52
C GLY A 323 15.19 16.09 -8.12
N GLY A 324 16.21 15.91 -7.28
CA GLY A 324 17.11 17.01 -6.87
C GLY A 324 17.93 17.64 -8.02
N ALA A 325 18.14 16.93 -9.13
CA ALA A 325 18.76 17.51 -10.34
C ALA A 325 17.81 18.46 -11.10
N CYS A 326 16.51 18.24 -10.95
CA CYS A 326 15.45 18.92 -11.69
C CYS A 326 14.75 20.01 -10.86
N CYS A 327 14.91 19.97 -9.53
CA CYS A 327 14.21 20.84 -8.60
C CYS A 327 15.19 21.46 -7.59
N LYS A 328 15.15 22.79 -7.45
CA LYS A 328 16.00 23.55 -6.54
C LYS A 328 15.19 24.64 -5.85
N LYS A 329 15.13 24.60 -4.52
CA LYS A 329 14.32 25.52 -3.70
C LYS A 329 12.84 25.56 -4.17
N CYS A 330 12.27 24.39 -4.43
CA CYS A 330 10.92 24.20 -4.95
C CYS A 330 10.59 24.94 -6.26
N THR A 331 11.64 25.18 -7.07
CA THR A 331 11.57 25.75 -8.43
C THR A 331 12.25 24.79 -9.40
N LEU A 332 11.70 24.63 -10.60
CA LEU A 332 12.29 23.77 -11.62
C LEU A 332 13.61 24.36 -12.14
N THR A 333 14.57 23.49 -12.46
CA THR A 333 15.83 23.91 -13.09
C THR A 333 15.64 24.21 -14.58
N HIS A 334 16.64 24.84 -15.20
CA HIS A 334 16.58 25.16 -16.64
C HIS A 334 16.31 23.89 -17.47
N ASP A 335 15.39 23.98 -18.43
CA ASP A 335 14.88 22.88 -19.26
C ASP A 335 14.16 21.74 -18.52
N ALA A 336 13.94 21.80 -17.22
CA ALA A 336 13.15 20.80 -16.51
C ALA A 336 11.65 21.03 -16.74
N MET A 337 10.92 19.96 -17.04
CA MET A 337 9.45 19.93 -17.12
C MET A 337 8.84 19.23 -15.90
N CYS A 338 9.62 18.40 -15.22
CA CYS A 338 9.21 17.67 -14.02
C CYS A 338 10.39 17.43 -13.09
N SER A 339 10.09 17.11 -11.83
CA SER A 339 11.09 16.79 -10.81
C SER A 339 11.14 15.29 -10.49
N ASN A 340 10.01 14.78 -10.01
CA ASN A 340 9.80 13.41 -9.55
C ASN A 340 8.46 12.89 -10.11
N GLY A 341 8.15 11.63 -9.83
CA GLY A 341 6.95 10.95 -10.30
C GLY A 341 7.25 9.77 -11.23
N LEU A 342 6.26 8.89 -11.45
CA LEU A 342 6.43 7.68 -12.26
C LEU A 342 6.47 7.98 -13.77
N CYS A 343 5.94 9.13 -14.19
CA CYS A 343 5.94 9.61 -15.57
C CYS A 343 6.98 10.72 -15.79
N CYS A 344 8.05 10.76 -14.97
CA CYS A 344 9.15 11.70 -15.12
C CYS A 344 10.49 10.96 -15.30
N SER A 345 11.17 11.26 -16.41
CA SER A 345 12.45 10.65 -16.76
C SER A 345 13.39 11.70 -17.32
N GLY A 346 14.57 11.86 -16.71
CA GLY A 346 15.54 12.87 -17.12
C GLY A 346 15.00 14.31 -17.09
N CYS A 347 14.19 14.66 -16.09
CA CYS A 347 13.51 15.96 -15.97
C CYS A 347 12.51 16.27 -17.11
N LYS A 348 12.09 15.27 -17.88
CA LYS A 348 11.08 15.38 -18.95
C LYS A 348 9.93 14.41 -18.69
N TYR A 349 8.74 14.77 -19.18
CA TYR A 349 7.60 13.86 -19.13
C TYR A 349 7.86 12.62 -19.98
N GLU A 350 7.43 11.47 -19.47
CA GLU A 350 7.36 10.24 -20.24
C GLU A 350 6.35 10.36 -21.38
N GLN A 351 6.54 9.57 -22.44
CA GLN A 351 5.64 9.61 -23.59
C GLN A 351 4.23 9.10 -23.24
N ARG A 352 3.22 9.62 -23.94
CA ARG A 352 1.85 9.11 -23.83
C ARG A 352 1.84 7.60 -24.11
N GLY A 353 1.11 6.84 -23.29
CA GLY A 353 0.96 5.39 -23.44
C GLY A 353 2.05 4.55 -22.74
N VAL A 354 3.07 5.17 -22.16
CA VAL A 354 4.05 4.46 -21.29
C VAL A 354 3.33 3.95 -20.05
N VAL A 355 3.35 2.65 -19.79
CA VAL A 355 2.68 2.06 -18.61
C VAL A 355 3.45 2.43 -17.34
N CYS A 356 2.85 3.27 -16.49
CA CYS A 356 3.44 3.68 -15.21
C CYS A 356 3.04 2.76 -14.05
N ARG A 357 1.85 2.15 -14.10
CA ARG A 357 1.39 1.15 -13.14
C ARG A 357 0.82 -0.07 -13.86
N GLN A 358 1.21 -1.26 -13.40
CA GLN A 358 0.72 -2.52 -13.94
C GLN A 358 -0.56 -2.96 -13.21
N ALA A 359 -1.45 -3.63 -13.92
CA ALA A 359 -2.62 -4.27 -13.31
C ALA A 359 -2.19 -5.38 -12.34
N VAL A 360 -2.77 -5.41 -11.15
CA VAL A 360 -2.44 -6.42 -10.12
C VAL A 360 -3.26 -7.70 -10.26
N ASN A 361 -4.44 -7.62 -10.89
CA ASN A 361 -5.34 -8.75 -11.14
C ASN A 361 -6.29 -8.47 -12.32
N ASP A 362 -7.15 -9.43 -12.66
CA ASP A 362 -8.10 -9.34 -13.78
C ASP A 362 -9.13 -8.20 -13.66
N CYS A 363 -9.36 -7.69 -12.45
CA CYS A 363 -10.30 -6.61 -12.14
C CYS A 363 -9.64 -5.24 -12.12
N ASP A 364 -8.32 -5.18 -12.25
CA ASP A 364 -7.55 -3.94 -12.25
C ASP A 364 -7.29 -3.45 -13.69
N ILE A 365 -7.04 -2.16 -13.86
CA ILE A 365 -6.73 -1.53 -15.17
C ILE A 365 -5.30 -0.98 -15.09
N PRO A 366 -4.41 -1.24 -16.06
CA PRO A 366 -3.08 -0.63 -16.05
C PRO A 366 -3.14 0.85 -16.44
N GLU A 367 -2.50 1.73 -15.68
CA GLU A 367 -2.41 3.15 -15.99
C GLU A 367 -1.20 3.47 -16.88
N THR A 368 -1.44 4.39 -17.80
CA THR A 368 -0.45 4.87 -18.76
C THR A 368 -0.25 6.37 -18.60
N CYS A 369 0.99 6.81 -18.73
CA CYS A 369 1.35 8.22 -18.72
C CYS A 369 0.59 8.97 -19.81
N THR A 370 0.12 10.17 -19.48
CA THR A 370 -0.65 11.03 -20.39
C THR A 370 0.24 11.76 -21.39
N GLY A 371 1.52 11.95 -21.07
CA GLY A 371 2.49 12.68 -21.90
C GLY A 371 2.74 14.13 -21.46
N ASP A 372 1.93 14.63 -20.53
CA ASP A 372 1.91 16.03 -20.09
C ASP A 372 1.92 16.20 -18.55
N SER A 373 2.10 15.09 -17.83
CA SER A 373 2.17 15.06 -16.37
C SER A 373 3.32 14.15 -15.91
N SER A 374 3.92 14.48 -14.77
CA SER A 374 4.93 13.66 -14.10
C SER A 374 4.33 12.57 -13.21
N GLU A 375 3.09 12.78 -12.79
CA GLU A 375 2.34 11.84 -11.96
C GLU A 375 1.66 10.78 -12.84
N CYS A 376 1.64 9.54 -12.35
CA CYS A 376 0.81 8.50 -12.95
C CYS A 376 -0.66 8.85 -12.71
N PRO A 377 -1.57 8.62 -13.67
CA PRO A 377 -3.00 8.81 -13.44
C PRO A 377 -3.51 8.05 -12.21
N HIS A 378 -4.64 8.52 -11.66
CA HIS A 378 -5.32 7.87 -10.54
C HIS A 378 -5.53 6.38 -10.81
N ASN A 379 -5.21 5.54 -9.81
CA ASN A 379 -5.43 4.10 -9.88
C ASN A 379 -6.93 3.82 -9.94
N VAL A 380 -7.35 3.25 -11.06
CA VAL A 380 -8.74 2.89 -11.32
C VAL A 380 -8.83 1.39 -11.60
N HIS A 381 -9.97 0.81 -11.24
CA HIS A 381 -10.24 -0.59 -11.50
C HIS A 381 -11.47 -0.73 -12.40
N LYS A 382 -11.70 -1.92 -12.93
CA LYS A 382 -12.87 -2.24 -13.73
C LYS A 382 -14.13 -2.00 -12.91
N LEU A 383 -15.18 -1.50 -13.58
CA LEU A 383 -16.49 -1.34 -12.96
C LEU A 383 -16.98 -2.68 -12.37
N ASP A 384 -17.76 -2.60 -11.30
CA ASP A 384 -18.33 -3.79 -10.67
C ASP A 384 -19.19 -4.58 -11.67
N GLY A 385 -19.12 -5.91 -11.59
CA GLY A 385 -19.86 -6.83 -12.46
C GLY A 385 -19.07 -7.39 -13.64
N TYR A 386 -17.89 -6.85 -13.97
CA TYR A 386 -16.97 -7.49 -14.94
C TYR A 386 -16.63 -8.92 -14.52
N MET A 387 -16.48 -9.83 -15.47
CA MET A 387 -16.08 -11.20 -15.19
C MET A 387 -14.58 -11.29 -14.91
N CYS A 388 -14.19 -12.18 -14.01
CA CYS A 388 -12.78 -12.47 -13.67
C CYS A 388 -12.60 -13.96 -13.40
N ASP A 389 -11.34 -14.41 -13.29
CA ASP A 389 -10.99 -15.81 -13.01
C ASP A 389 -11.67 -16.78 -14.00
N ASN A 390 -11.45 -16.56 -15.30
CA ASN A 390 -12.04 -17.35 -16.38
C ASN A 390 -13.57 -17.46 -16.32
N SER A 391 -14.26 -16.36 -15.96
CA SER A 391 -15.71 -16.28 -15.79
C SER A 391 -16.28 -17.06 -14.59
N GLN A 392 -15.45 -17.50 -13.65
CA GLN A 392 -15.89 -18.09 -12.40
C GLN A 392 -16.20 -17.04 -11.32
N GLY A 393 -15.61 -15.85 -11.45
CA GLY A 393 -15.78 -14.74 -10.53
C GLY A 393 -16.32 -13.48 -11.17
N ARG A 394 -16.61 -12.50 -10.33
CA ARG A 394 -16.93 -11.13 -10.75
C ARG A 394 -16.15 -10.10 -9.97
N CYS A 395 -15.81 -9.01 -10.64
CA CYS A 395 -15.18 -7.85 -10.05
C CYS A 395 -16.17 -7.12 -9.16
N TYR A 396 -15.78 -6.87 -7.91
CA TYR A 396 -16.55 -6.10 -6.97
C TYR A 396 -15.60 -5.33 -6.06
N SER A 397 -15.64 -4.00 -6.14
CA SER A 397 -14.69 -3.09 -5.47
C SER A 397 -13.23 -3.43 -5.77
N GLY A 398 -12.89 -3.59 -7.06
CA GLY A 398 -11.53 -3.85 -7.53
C GLY A 398 -11.00 -5.27 -7.30
N ARG A 399 -11.76 -6.13 -6.61
CA ARG A 399 -11.38 -7.49 -6.25
C ARG A 399 -12.19 -8.53 -7.01
N CYS A 400 -11.56 -9.63 -7.39
CA CYS A 400 -12.26 -10.77 -7.98
C CYS A 400 -12.93 -11.62 -6.89
N ARG A 401 -14.27 -11.65 -6.88
CA ARG A 401 -15.07 -12.40 -5.89
C ARG A 401 -15.46 -13.78 -6.42
N THR A 402 -15.04 -14.82 -5.69
CA THR A 402 -15.42 -16.21 -5.92
C THR A 402 -15.64 -16.91 -4.58
N ARG A 403 -16.59 -17.85 -4.52
CA ARG A 403 -16.77 -18.72 -3.34
C ARG A 403 -15.49 -19.52 -3.04
N ASP A 404 -14.80 -19.96 -4.10
CA ASP A 404 -13.57 -20.73 -3.99
C ASP A 404 -12.42 -19.89 -3.43
N GLY A 405 -12.26 -18.66 -3.92
CA GLY A 405 -11.30 -17.69 -3.40
C GLY A 405 -11.55 -17.36 -1.93
N GLN A 406 -12.82 -17.17 -1.54
CA GLN A 406 -13.21 -16.95 -0.15
C GLN A 406 -12.85 -18.14 0.75
N CYS A 407 -13.19 -19.38 0.34
CA CYS A 407 -12.82 -20.58 1.08
C CYS A 407 -11.29 -20.78 1.19
N LYS A 408 -10.54 -20.52 0.11
CA LYS A 408 -9.07 -20.62 0.12
C LYS A 408 -8.43 -19.59 1.05
N GLY A 409 -8.97 -18.38 1.04
CA GLY A 409 -8.56 -17.28 1.91
C GLY A 409 -8.84 -17.57 3.37
N LEU A 410 -10.04 -18.03 3.70
CA LEU A 410 -10.48 -18.24 5.09
C LEU A 410 -9.99 -19.55 5.69
N TRP A 411 -10.13 -20.66 4.96
CA TRP A 411 -9.87 -22.01 5.48
C TRP A 411 -8.67 -22.69 4.84
N GLY A 412 -8.20 -22.22 3.68
CA GLY A 412 -7.16 -22.90 2.89
C GLY A 412 -7.68 -24.04 2.01
N TYR A 413 -9.00 -24.15 1.86
CA TYR A 413 -9.67 -25.20 1.08
C TYR A 413 -10.53 -24.61 -0.04
N ASN A 414 -10.97 -25.45 -0.96
CA ASN A 414 -11.85 -25.05 -2.05
C ASN A 414 -13.32 -24.94 -1.59
N SER A 415 -14.14 -24.25 -2.37
CA SER A 415 -15.58 -24.21 -2.15
C SER A 415 -16.21 -25.60 -2.28
N ALA A 416 -17.22 -25.88 -1.46
CA ALA A 416 -17.98 -27.11 -1.53
C ALA A 416 -18.87 -27.17 -2.79
N ASP A 417 -19.41 -28.35 -3.05
CA ASP A 417 -20.31 -28.56 -4.19
C ASP A 417 -21.58 -27.69 -4.07
N ARG A 418 -22.08 -27.21 -5.21
CA ARG A 418 -23.31 -26.41 -5.29
C ARG A 418 -24.49 -27.09 -4.56
N PHE A 419 -24.55 -28.41 -4.57
CA PHE A 419 -25.60 -29.17 -3.89
C PHE A 419 -25.63 -28.96 -2.37
N CYS A 420 -24.48 -28.67 -1.73
CA CYS A 420 -24.43 -28.33 -0.30
C CYS A 420 -25.27 -27.08 0.00
N TYR A 421 -25.10 -26.04 -0.82
CA TYR A 421 -25.83 -24.79 -0.69
C TYR A 421 -27.33 -24.99 -0.93
N GLU A 422 -27.69 -25.67 -2.02
CA GLU A 422 -29.09 -25.87 -2.40
C GLU A 422 -29.90 -26.68 -1.36
N LYS A 423 -29.24 -27.54 -0.60
CA LYS A 423 -29.86 -28.31 0.47
C LYS A 423 -29.84 -27.58 1.80
N LEU A 424 -28.66 -27.27 2.31
CA LEU A 424 -28.50 -26.82 3.69
C LEU A 424 -28.98 -25.37 3.88
N ASN A 425 -28.69 -24.46 2.93
CA ASN A 425 -29.16 -23.07 3.05
C ASN A 425 -30.68 -22.94 2.91
N ALA A 426 -31.31 -23.88 2.21
CA ALA A 426 -32.76 -23.99 2.11
C ALA A 426 -33.41 -24.59 3.37
N GLU A 427 -32.65 -25.05 4.38
CA GLU A 427 -33.24 -25.53 5.64
C GLU A 427 -33.51 -24.39 6.61
N GLY A 428 -32.67 -23.35 6.64
CA GLY A 428 -32.81 -22.25 7.59
C GLY A 428 -32.46 -22.68 9.02
N THR A 429 -31.30 -23.31 9.18
CA THR A 429 -30.77 -23.75 10.48
C THR A 429 -29.38 -23.19 10.72
N GLU A 430 -28.80 -23.42 11.90
CA GLU A 430 -27.40 -23.05 12.19
C GLU A 430 -26.41 -23.68 11.19
N LYS A 431 -26.78 -24.81 10.58
CA LYS A 431 -25.96 -25.53 9.60
C LYS A 431 -26.05 -24.97 8.18
N GLY A 432 -26.97 -24.05 7.92
CA GLY A 432 -27.20 -23.46 6.60
C GLY A 432 -28.41 -22.54 6.61
N ASN A 433 -28.19 -21.26 6.27
CA ASN A 433 -29.19 -20.21 6.35
C ASN A 433 -28.76 -18.94 5.58
N CYS A 434 -29.65 -17.94 5.56
CA CYS A 434 -29.44 -16.61 4.94
C CYS A 434 -29.33 -15.49 5.99
N GLY A 435 -28.81 -15.79 7.18
CA GLY A 435 -28.66 -14.85 8.28
C GLY A 435 -29.58 -15.11 9.47
N PRO A 436 -29.42 -14.33 10.55
CA PRO A 436 -30.35 -14.36 11.68
C PRO A 436 -31.74 -13.84 11.25
N GLY A 437 -32.78 -14.33 11.92
CA GLY A 437 -34.16 -13.88 11.70
C GLY A 437 -34.41 -12.41 12.10
N PRO A 438 -35.55 -11.81 11.70
CA PRO A 438 -35.87 -10.38 11.87
C PRO A 438 -35.81 -9.83 13.31
N ASP A 439 -35.79 -10.67 14.33
CA ASP A 439 -35.72 -10.29 15.75
C ASP A 439 -34.54 -10.96 16.49
N GLY A 440 -33.54 -11.46 15.76
CA GLY A 440 -32.43 -12.24 16.31
C GLY A 440 -32.84 -13.64 16.81
N GLN A 441 -34.09 -14.04 16.63
CA GLN A 441 -34.58 -15.37 16.95
C GLN A 441 -34.49 -16.31 15.73
N GLY A 442 -33.69 -17.36 15.88
CA GLY A 442 -33.55 -18.41 14.87
C GLY A 442 -32.85 -17.94 13.59
N TRP A 443 -32.93 -18.78 12.57
CA TRP A 443 -32.19 -18.63 11.32
C TRP A 443 -33.14 -18.46 10.15
N LEU A 444 -32.78 -17.56 9.23
CA LEU A 444 -33.59 -17.29 8.05
C LEU A 444 -33.35 -18.38 7.00
N GLN A 445 -34.42 -19.04 6.57
CA GLN A 445 -34.38 -19.93 5.42
C GLN A 445 -34.07 -19.14 4.14
N CYS A 446 -33.09 -19.59 3.36
CA CYS A 446 -32.83 -18.98 2.07
C CYS A 446 -33.94 -19.29 1.07
N ASN A 447 -34.33 -18.30 0.28
CA ASN A 447 -35.15 -18.57 -0.91
C ASN A 447 -34.32 -19.38 -1.91
N LYS A 448 -34.99 -20.14 -2.78
CA LYS A 448 -34.34 -20.91 -3.85
C LYS A 448 -33.29 -20.13 -4.68
N PRO A 449 -33.50 -18.89 -5.13
CA PRO A 449 -32.47 -18.14 -5.84
C PRO A 449 -31.30 -17.70 -4.94
N ASP A 450 -31.55 -17.53 -3.64
CA ASP A 450 -30.61 -16.92 -2.69
C ASP A 450 -29.67 -17.95 -2.03
N VAL A 451 -29.90 -19.25 -2.23
CA VAL A 451 -29.13 -20.33 -1.59
C VAL A 451 -27.62 -20.23 -1.80
N LEU A 452 -27.16 -19.61 -2.90
CA LEU A 452 -25.74 -19.40 -3.19
C LEU A 452 -25.14 -18.11 -2.60
N CYS A 453 -25.95 -17.33 -1.89
CA CYS A 453 -25.55 -16.11 -1.20
C CYS A 453 -25.69 -16.20 0.33
N GLY A 454 -26.16 -17.35 0.83
CA GLY A 454 -26.26 -17.65 2.26
C GLY A 454 -24.94 -18.11 2.88
N PHE A 455 -25.05 -19.03 3.82
CA PHE A 455 -23.91 -19.62 4.52
C PHE A 455 -22.90 -20.27 3.54
N LEU A 456 -21.61 -20.03 3.79
CA LEU A 456 -20.49 -20.47 2.97
C LEU A 456 -20.11 -21.92 3.32
N PHE A 457 -20.08 -22.78 2.31
CA PHE A 457 -19.57 -24.15 2.43
C PHE A 457 -18.24 -24.34 1.71
N CYS A 458 -17.29 -24.95 2.40
CA CYS A 458 -15.98 -25.33 1.90
C CYS A 458 -15.78 -26.84 2.07
N ALA A 459 -14.98 -27.45 1.18
CA ALA A 459 -14.75 -28.89 1.19
C ALA A 459 -13.53 -29.27 2.05
N ASN A 460 -13.59 -30.39 2.76
CA ASN A 460 -12.46 -30.98 3.49
C ASN A 460 -11.83 -30.07 4.57
N VAL A 461 -12.63 -29.19 5.18
CA VAL A 461 -12.14 -28.32 6.26
C VAL A 461 -11.75 -29.15 7.48
N THR A 462 -10.48 -29.10 7.87
CA THR A 462 -9.95 -29.80 9.07
C THR A 462 -9.35 -28.87 10.12
N MET A 463 -9.28 -27.58 9.84
CA MET A 463 -8.62 -26.58 10.68
C MET A 463 -9.57 -25.45 11.06
N LYS A 464 -9.23 -24.72 12.12
CA LYS A 464 -9.86 -23.43 12.47
C LYS A 464 -9.64 -22.41 11.35
N PRO A 465 -10.51 -21.38 11.23
CA PRO A 465 -10.32 -20.38 10.20
C PRO A 465 -8.97 -19.68 10.43
N LYS A 466 -8.32 -19.29 9.33
CA LYS A 466 -7.06 -18.53 9.38
C LYS A 466 -7.24 -17.17 10.03
N PHE A 467 -8.46 -16.63 9.99
CA PHE A 467 -8.80 -15.28 10.41
C PHE A 467 -10.18 -15.23 11.04
N GLY A 468 -10.34 -14.34 12.01
CA GLY A 468 -11.57 -14.18 12.78
C GLY A 468 -11.74 -15.24 13.87
N ASP A 469 -12.52 -14.89 14.86
CA ASP A 469 -12.88 -15.80 15.95
C ASP A 469 -14.01 -16.72 15.50
N LEU A 470 -13.77 -18.03 15.63
CA LEU A 470 -14.77 -19.03 15.33
C LEU A 470 -15.84 -19.01 16.43
N GLN A 471 -17.04 -18.56 16.08
CA GLN A 471 -18.20 -18.61 16.97
C GLN A 471 -18.87 -19.99 16.84
N GLY A 472 -18.92 -20.74 17.95
CA GLY A 472 -19.49 -22.09 17.98
C GLY A 472 -18.54 -23.14 17.42
N GLU A 473 -19.10 -24.16 16.78
CA GLU A 473 -18.34 -25.25 16.16
C GLU A 473 -18.41 -25.17 14.63
N VAL A 474 -17.42 -25.80 13.97
CA VAL A 474 -17.47 -25.97 12.51
C VAL A 474 -18.64 -26.90 12.18
N THR A 475 -19.62 -26.37 11.45
CA THR A 475 -20.69 -27.18 10.85
C THR A 475 -20.04 -28.18 9.89
N SER A 476 -20.39 -29.46 10.06
CA SER A 476 -19.91 -30.55 9.21
C SER A 476 -21.05 -31.47 8.86
N PHE A 477 -21.29 -31.65 7.56
CA PHE A 477 -22.34 -32.52 7.06
C PHE A 477 -21.92 -33.22 5.77
N THR A 478 -22.20 -34.51 5.66
CA THR A 478 -21.90 -35.29 4.45
C THR A 478 -23.19 -35.65 3.73
N LEU A 479 -23.35 -35.17 2.50
CA LEU A 479 -24.47 -35.51 1.62
C LEU A 479 -24.08 -36.62 0.66
N TYR A 480 -25.00 -37.52 0.34
CA TYR A 480 -24.82 -38.47 -0.76
C TYR A 480 -25.62 -38.01 -1.98
N HIS A 481 -24.93 -37.73 -3.09
CA HIS A 481 -25.55 -37.26 -4.33
C HIS A 481 -24.80 -37.82 -5.54
N GLN A 482 -25.53 -38.32 -6.55
CA GLN A 482 -24.96 -38.87 -7.80
C GLN A 482 -23.80 -39.87 -7.57
N ASN A 483 -24.00 -40.84 -6.68
CA ASN A 483 -22.99 -41.83 -6.29
C ASN A 483 -21.68 -41.26 -5.68
N LYS A 484 -21.71 -40.02 -5.18
CA LYS A 484 -20.57 -39.36 -4.54
C LYS A 484 -20.98 -38.83 -3.16
N TYR A 485 -20.07 -38.95 -2.20
CA TYR A 485 -20.19 -38.26 -0.92
C TYR A 485 -19.63 -36.84 -1.06
N LEU A 486 -20.44 -35.86 -0.69
CA LEU A 486 -20.13 -34.43 -0.70
C LEU A 486 -19.96 -33.96 0.74
N ASP A 487 -18.79 -33.41 1.05
CA ASP A 487 -18.47 -32.86 2.37
C ASP A 487 -18.80 -31.36 2.37
N CYS A 488 -19.77 -30.98 3.19
CA CYS A 488 -20.29 -29.62 3.32
C CYS A 488 -19.89 -29.09 4.70
N ARG A 489 -18.81 -28.29 4.76
CA ARG A 489 -18.32 -27.73 6.02
C ARG A 489 -18.29 -26.22 6.00
N GLY A 490 -18.52 -25.58 7.14
CA GLY A 490 -18.45 -24.13 7.27
C GLY A 490 -18.51 -23.70 8.73
N GLY A 491 -18.31 -22.42 9.00
CA GLY A 491 -18.34 -21.88 10.35
C GLY A 491 -18.41 -20.36 10.35
N HIS A 492 -18.97 -19.80 11.42
CA HIS A 492 -19.06 -18.36 11.63
C HIS A 492 -17.72 -17.82 12.12
N ALA A 493 -16.95 -17.23 11.20
CA ALA A 493 -15.67 -16.61 11.50
C ALA A 493 -15.87 -15.09 11.61
N LEU A 494 -16.04 -14.61 12.84
CA LEU A 494 -16.32 -13.21 13.13
C LEU A 494 -15.03 -12.38 13.18
N LEU A 495 -15.03 -11.27 12.46
CA LEU A 495 -14.02 -10.24 12.60
C LEU A 495 -14.37 -9.26 13.73
N GLU A 496 -13.38 -8.47 14.10
CA GLU A 496 -13.43 -7.45 15.14
C GLU A 496 -14.37 -6.28 14.85
N ASP A 497 -14.77 -6.14 13.59
CA ASP A 497 -15.75 -5.15 13.13
C ASP A 497 -17.18 -5.72 13.06
N GLY A 498 -17.38 -6.95 13.56
CA GLY A 498 -18.63 -7.68 13.51
C GLY A 498 -18.94 -8.34 12.15
N THR A 499 -18.02 -8.27 11.18
CA THR A 499 -18.19 -8.93 9.88
C THR A 499 -18.10 -10.44 10.05
N ASP A 500 -19.13 -11.17 9.62
CA ASP A 500 -19.11 -12.63 9.57
C ASP A 500 -18.62 -13.14 8.22
N LEU A 501 -17.40 -13.70 8.18
CA LEU A 501 -16.80 -14.30 6.99
C LEU A 501 -17.38 -15.67 6.64
N GLY A 502 -18.29 -16.21 7.47
CA GLY A 502 -19.02 -17.45 7.26
C GLY A 502 -20.16 -17.35 6.24
N TYR A 503 -20.49 -16.15 5.75
CA TYR A 503 -21.43 -15.96 4.65
C TYR A 503 -20.71 -15.65 3.34
N VAL A 504 -21.35 -15.99 2.22
CA VAL A 504 -20.85 -15.63 0.89
C VAL A 504 -20.75 -14.10 0.77
N GLU A 505 -19.57 -13.61 0.36
CA GLU A 505 -19.32 -12.18 0.21
C GLU A 505 -20.16 -11.53 -0.91
N ASP A 506 -20.50 -10.26 -0.72
CA ASP A 506 -21.13 -9.43 -1.74
C ASP A 506 -20.27 -9.33 -3.02
N GLY A 507 -20.94 -9.29 -4.16
CA GLY A 507 -20.33 -9.33 -5.50
C GLY A 507 -20.06 -10.75 -6.03
N THR A 508 -20.17 -11.79 -5.19
CA THR A 508 -19.95 -13.18 -5.62
C THR A 508 -21.03 -13.64 -6.61
N PRO A 509 -20.68 -14.30 -7.72
CA PRO A 509 -21.67 -14.76 -8.70
C PRO A 509 -22.54 -15.90 -8.15
N CYS A 510 -23.86 -15.72 -8.22
CA CYS A 510 -24.87 -16.72 -7.79
C CYS A 510 -25.67 -17.30 -8.97
N GLY A 511 -25.52 -16.74 -10.18
CA GLY A 511 -26.17 -17.23 -11.38
C GLY A 511 -25.74 -16.46 -12.64
N PRO A 512 -26.26 -16.82 -13.82
CA PRO A 512 -26.01 -16.09 -15.05
C PRO A 512 -26.48 -14.63 -14.91
N ASN A 513 -25.58 -13.66 -15.06
CA ASN A 513 -25.86 -12.24 -14.85
C ASN A 513 -26.49 -11.90 -13.48
N MET A 514 -26.11 -12.64 -12.42
CA MET A 514 -26.53 -12.38 -11.04
C MET A 514 -25.36 -12.41 -10.06
N MET A 515 -25.46 -11.61 -9.00
CA MET A 515 -24.47 -11.45 -7.92
C MET A 515 -25.14 -11.41 -6.55
N CYS A 516 -24.38 -11.78 -5.52
CA CYS A 516 -24.81 -11.66 -4.14
C CYS A 516 -24.73 -10.21 -3.65
N LEU A 517 -25.77 -9.75 -2.98
CA LEU A 517 -25.78 -8.50 -2.21
C LEU A 517 -26.69 -8.69 -1.00
N GLU A 518 -26.15 -8.44 0.20
CA GLU A 518 -26.89 -8.59 1.47
C GLU A 518 -27.57 -9.97 1.58
N ARG A 519 -26.80 -11.02 1.23
CA ARG A 519 -27.24 -12.43 1.22
C ARG A 519 -28.37 -12.78 0.25
N ARG A 520 -28.65 -11.91 -0.73
CA ARG A 520 -29.63 -12.15 -1.80
C ARG A 520 -28.97 -12.27 -3.15
N CYS A 521 -29.49 -13.14 -4.01
CA CYS A 521 -29.04 -13.28 -5.38
C CYS A 521 -29.83 -12.33 -6.28
N LEU A 522 -29.19 -11.22 -6.68
CA LEU A 522 -29.83 -10.16 -7.45
C LEU A 522 -29.23 -10.09 -8.86
N PRO A 523 -30.03 -9.71 -9.89
CA PRO A 523 -29.49 -9.41 -11.21
C PRO A 523 -28.44 -8.29 -11.11
N VAL A 524 -27.40 -8.34 -11.95
CA VAL A 524 -26.35 -7.30 -11.99
C VAL A 524 -26.94 -5.89 -12.19
N ALA A 525 -28.04 -5.78 -12.95
CA ALA A 525 -28.76 -4.52 -13.14
C ALA A 525 -29.33 -3.90 -11.84
N ALA A 526 -29.56 -4.70 -10.80
CA ALA A 526 -30.08 -4.22 -9.51
C ALA A 526 -29.04 -3.47 -8.68
N PHE A 527 -27.75 -3.55 -9.05
CA PHE A 527 -26.65 -2.85 -8.36
C PHE A 527 -26.56 -1.36 -8.76
N ASN A 528 -27.52 -0.84 -9.55
CA ASN A 528 -27.55 0.54 -10.05
C ASN A 528 -26.21 0.98 -10.67
N LEU A 529 -25.56 0.06 -11.36
CA LEU A 529 -24.26 0.31 -11.98
C LEU A 529 -24.44 1.27 -13.15
N SER A 530 -23.87 2.47 -13.01
CA SER A 530 -23.80 3.43 -14.10
C SER A 530 -23.07 2.81 -15.30
N THR A 531 -23.52 3.16 -16.51
CA THR A 531 -22.92 2.62 -17.74
C THR A 531 -22.02 3.68 -18.38
N CYS A 532 -20.83 3.26 -18.82
CA CYS A 532 -19.96 4.14 -19.60
C CYS A 532 -20.57 4.48 -20.98
N PRO A 533 -20.19 5.62 -21.57
CA PRO A 533 -20.66 6.03 -22.89
C PRO A 533 -20.18 5.10 -24.01
N GLY A 534 -20.82 5.20 -25.17
CA GLY A 534 -20.51 4.42 -26.36
C GLY A 534 -21.11 5.03 -27.62
N SER A 535 -20.46 4.80 -28.76
CA SER A 535 -20.90 5.30 -30.07
C SER A 535 -22.29 4.81 -30.51
N ASN A 536 -22.73 3.64 -30.03
CA ASN A 536 -24.06 3.06 -30.29
C ASN A 536 -24.63 2.40 -29.03
N PHE A 537 -25.96 2.24 -28.97
CA PHE A 537 -26.64 1.52 -27.88
C PHE A 537 -26.06 0.09 -27.72
N GLY A 538 -25.44 -0.17 -26.56
CA GLY A 538 -24.93 -1.49 -26.18
C GLY A 538 -23.42 -1.71 -26.36
N ARG A 539 -22.69 -0.80 -27.01
CA ARG A 539 -21.22 -0.88 -27.12
C ARG A 539 -20.55 -0.03 -26.06
N ILE A 540 -20.23 -0.64 -24.92
CA ILE A 540 -19.54 0.05 -23.82
C ILE A 540 -18.16 0.48 -24.31
N CYS A 541 -17.84 1.77 -24.20
CA CYS A 541 -16.57 2.35 -24.67
C CYS A 541 -16.26 2.03 -26.13
N SER A 542 -17.31 1.95 -26.96
CA SER A 542 -17.22 1.63 -28.39
C SER A 542 -16.43 0.34 -28.73
N ASP A 543 -16.34 -0.60 -27.78
CA ASP A 543 -15.53 -1.83 -27.85
C ASP A 543 -14.01 -1.58 -28.01
N HIS A 544 -13.54 -0.37 -27.69
CA HIS A 544 -12.13 0.07 -27.78
C HIS A 544 -11.60 0.61 -26.45
N GLY A 545 -12.13 0.08 -25.35
CA GLY A 545 -11.73 0.46 -24.01
C GLY A 545 -12.48 -0.29 -22.92
N THR A 546 -12.07 -0.03 -21.69
CA THR A 546 -12.64 -0.64 -20.49
C THR A 546 -13.32 0.42 -19.64
N CYS A 547 -14.51 0.12 -19.12
CA CYS A 547 -15.23 1.03 -18.21
C CYS A 547 -14.65 0.93 -16.80
N SER A 548 -14.18 2.04 -16.26
CA SER A 548 -13.64 2.13 -14.90
C SER A 548 -14.72 2.29 -13.82
N ASN A 549 -14.33 2.13 -12.56
CA ASN A 549 -15.16 2.39 -11.38
C ASN A 549 -15.65 3.84 -11.27
N GLU A 550 -14.98 4.79 -11.93
CA GLU A 550 -15.41 6.18 -12.02
C GLU A 550 -16.43 6.43 -13.16
N VAL A 551 -16.89 5.38 -13.84
CA VAL A 551 -17.80 5.48 -15.00
C VAL A 551 -17.17 6.27 -16.15
N LYS A 552 -15.87 6.07 -16.35
CA LYS A 552 -15.11 6.64 -17.46
C LYS A 552 -14.52 5.53 -18.32
N CYS A 553 -14.46 5.76 -19.63
CA CYS A 553 -13.80 4.84 -20.53
C CYS A 553 -12.29 5.04 -20.48
N ILE A 554 -11.57 3.96 -20.20
CA ILE A 554 -10.12 3.88 -20.35
C ILE A 554 -9.86 3.23 -21.72
N CYS A 555 -9.43 4.04 -22.68
CA CYS A 555 -9.29 3.61 -24.06
C CYS A 555 -8.06 2.75 -24.28
N ASP A 556 -8.15 1.86 -25.27
CA ASP A 556 -7.01 1.12 -25.80
C ASP A 556 -5.97 2.09 -26.39
N ARG A 557 -4.72 1.61 -26.53
CA ARG A 557 -3.54 2.43 -26.85
C ARG A 557 -3.72 3.40 -28.02
N ASP A 558 -4.42 2.97 -29.06
CA ASP A 558 -4.54 3.72 -30.32
C ASP A 558 -5.89 4.45 -30.44
N TYR A 559 -6.67 4.53 -29.36
CA TYR A 559 -7.99 5.16 -29.30
C TYR A 559 -8.05 6.28 -28.25
N THR A 560 -8.91 7.26 -28.49
CA THR A 560 -9.14 8.42 -27.62
C THR A 560 -10.59 8.88 -27.66
N GLY A 561 -10.90 9.91 -26.87
CA GLY A 561 -12.25 10.45 -26.69
C GLY A 561 -12.98 9.83 -25.50
N LYS A 562 -14.10 10.45 -25.12
CA LYS A 562 -14.86 10.05 -23.91
C LYS A 562 -15.47 8.64 -24.01
N ASP A 563 -15.73 8.18 -25.22
CA ASP A 563 -16.35 6.89 -25.55
C ASP A 563 -15.43 5.97 -26.37
N CYS A 564 -14.14 6.32 -26.48
CA CYS A 564 -13.12 5.60 -27.24
C CYS A 564 -13.44 5.38 -28.73
N SER A 565 -14.20 6.30 -29.35
CA SER A 565 -14.60 6.19 -30.76
C SER A 565 -13.57 6.77 -31.75
N VAL A 566 -12.59 7.55 -31.27
CA VAL A 566 -11.63 8.26 -32.14
C VAL A 566 -10.33 7.47 -32.21
N PHE A 567 -9.92 7.07 -33.41
CA PHE A 567 -8.61 6.45 -33.65
C PHE A 567 -7.52 7.53 -33.73
N ASP A 568 -6.56 7.47 -32.81
CA ASP A 568 -5.45 8.42 -32.64
C ASP A 568 -4.20 7.63 -32.21
N PRO A 569 -3.51 6.96 -33.16
CA PRO A 569 -2.40 6.07 -32.83
C PRO A 569 -1.19 6.85 -32.33
N ILE A 570 -0.59 6.36 -31.25
CA ILE A 570 0.63 6.97 -30.69
C ILE A 570 1.79 6.73 -31.68
N PRO A 571 2.52 7.78 -32.11
CA PRO A 571 3.63 7.63 -33.05
C PRO A 571 4.67 6.66 -32.48
N GLU A 572 5.05 5.65 -33.25
CA GLU A 572 6.15 4.77 -32.86
C GLU A 572 7.45 5.59 -32.75
N PRO A 573 8.25 5.40 -31.70
CA PRO A 573 9.54 6.07 -31.60
C PRO A 573 10.39 5.65 -32.79
N THR A 574 10.69 6.61 -33.67
CA THR A 574 11.63 6.39 -34.77
C THR A 574 12.97 6.01 -34.15
N VAL A 575 13.34 4.74 -34.26
CA VAL A 575 14.70 4.30 -33.96
C VAL A 575 15.59 5.07 -34.93
N ALA A 576 16.30 6.07 -34.42
CA ALA A 576 17.37 6.71 -35.16
C ALA A 576 18.39 5.62 -35.45
N THR A 577 18.32 5.05 -36.64
CA THR A 577 19.43 4.28 -37.19
C THR A 577 20.57 5.27 -37.27
N GLY A 578 21.53 5.14 -36.34
CA GLY A 578 22.78 5.88 -36.41
C GLY A 578 23.38 5.73 -37.82
N PRO A 579 24.12 6.73 -38.30
CA PRO A 579 24.56 6.77 -39.69
C PRO A 579 25.17 5.42 -40.07
N SER A 580 24.52 4.74 -41.02
CA SER A 580 24.95 3.47 -41.58
C SER A 580 26.46 3.51 -41.82
N GLY A 581 27.20 2.51 -41.33
CA GLY A 581 28.67 2.44 -41.41
C GLY A 581 29.24 2.63 -42.83
N THR A 582 28.39 2.54 -43.85
CA THR A 582 28.67 2.94 -45.24
C THR A 582 29.13 4.40 -45.38
N ASN A 583 28.60 5.34 -44.60
CA ASN A 583 28.99 6.77 -44.68
C ASN A 583 30.36 7.04 -44.03
N ILE A 584 30.76 6.25 -43.03
CA ILE A 584 32.09 6.34 -42.41
C ILE A 584 33.16 5.82 -43.39
N ILE A 585 32.86 4.72 -44.10
CA ILE A 585 33.78 4.13 -45.09
C ILE A 585 34.02 5.09 -46.27
N ILE A 586 32.97 5.75 -46.78
CA ILE A 586 33.12 6.73 -47.88
C ILE A 586 33.98 7.92 -47.44
N GLY A 587 33.79 8.43 -46.21
CA GLY A 587 34.59 9.52 -45.67
C GLY A 587 36.08 9.14 -45.50
N SER A 588 36.37 7.93 -45.02
CA SER A 588 37.74 7.44 -44.88
C SER A 588 38.44 7.20 -46.23
N ILE A 589 37.72 6.69 -47.24
CA ILE A 589 38.28 6.50 -48.59
C ILE A 589 38.55 7.84 -49.27
N ALA A 590 37.63 8.81 -49.17
CA ALA A 590 37.83 10.15 -49.71
C ALA A 590 39.03 10.86 -49.04
N GLY A 591 39.17 10.73 -47.72
CA GLY A 591 40.31 11.27 -46.97
C GLY A 591 41.65 10.62 -47.34
N ALA A 592 41.67 9.30 -47.54
CA ALA A 592 42.87 8.59 -47.97
C ALA A 592 43.30 8.95 -49.41
N ILE A 593 42.34 9.12 -50.33
CA ILE A 593 42.62 9.55 -51.70
C ILE A 593 43.17 10.99 -51.71
N LEU A 594 42.62 11.89 -50.90
CA LEU A 594 43.10 13.27 -50.79
C LEU A 594 44.54 13.31 -50.23
N LEU A 595 44.85 12.52 -49.20
CA LEU A 595 46.19 12.41 -48.65
C LEU A 595 47.18 11.82 -49.67
N ALA A 596 46.78 10.77 -50.40
CA ALA A 596 47.61 10.20 -51.46
C ALA A 596 47.89 11.21 -52.58
N ALA A 597 46.90 12.01 -52.98
CA ALA A 597 47.07 13.07 -53.97
C ALA A 597 48.03 14.17 -53.51
N ILE A 598 48.02 14.53 -52.22
CA ILE A 598 48.96 15.52 -51.65
C ILE A 598 50.38 14.95 -51.59
N VAL A 599 50.55 13.68 -51.20
CA VAL A 599 51.87 13.04 -51.12
C VAL A 599 52.47 12.81 -52.52
N LEU A 600 51.65 12.43 -53.50
CA LEU A 600 52.09 12.27 -54.89
C LEU A 600 52.30 13.62 -55.60
N GLY A 601 51.50 14.64 -55.27
CA GLY A 601 51.70 16.01 -55.77
C GLY A 601 52.95 16.69 -55.20
N GLY A 602 53.33 16.37 -53.96
CA GLY A 602 54.48 16.96 -53.26
C GLY A 602 55.85 16.40 -53.68
N THR A 603 55.91 15.25 -54.36
CA THR A 603 57.17 14.62 -54.79
C THR A 603 57.55 14.92 -56.25
N GLY A 604 56.74 15.70 -56.96
CA GLY A 604 56.97 16.09 -58.37
C GLY A 604 57.87 17.31 -58.60
N TRP A 605 58.28 18.04 -57.56
CA TRP A 605 59.20 19.19 -57.67
C TRP A 605 60.55 18.88 -57.04
N GLY A 606 61.34 18.08 -57.74
CA GLY A 606 62.65 17.66 -57.25
C GLY A 606 63.51 16.94 -58.28
N PHE A 607 63.54 17.40 -59.53
CA PHE A 607 64.61 17.07 -60.48
C PHE A 607 64.94 18.31 -61.32
N LYS A 608 66.08 18.92 -61.01
CA LYS A 608 66.88 19.75 -61.90
C LYS A 608 68.33 19.30 -61.79
#